data_AF-A0A6P2GEX2-F1
#
_entry.id   AF-A0A6P2GEX2-F1
#
_cell.length_a   1.000
_cell.length_b   1.000
_cell.length_c   1.000
_cell.angle_alpha   90.00
_cell.angle_beta   90.00
_cell.angle_gamma   90.00
#
_symmetry.space_group_name_H-M   'P 1'
#
loop_
_entity.id
_entity.type
_entity.pdbx_description
1 polymer ?
#
loop_
_entity_poly.entity_id
_entity_poly.type
_entity_poly.pdbx_seq_one_letter_code
_entity_poly.pdbx_strand_id
1 'polypeptide(L)'
;MTTTNHSRTNALTDLLPCPHCGHAAQIMTGDGPFFGRVQVECGSCRIATFWYDQAVAVRQWNRRVSASPVEQHEAAPADERSVLNLAIEALQAFAGSDDFHFWHKKYHPAIEKARRVLAASKEIINVE
;
A
#
# COMPACT_ATOMS: atom_id res chain seq x y z
N MET A 1 21.90 -14.89 41.63
CA MET A 1 21.85 -13.42 41.64
C MET A 1 21.46 -12.94 40.24
N THR A 2 20.40 -12.14 40.20
CA THR A 2 19.92 -11.23 39.12
C THR A 2 19.53 -11.82 37.76
N THR A 3 18.39 -12.50 37.71
CA THR A 3 17.55 -12.63 36.50
C THR A 3 16.84 -11.29 36.27
N THR A 4 17.30 -10.52 35.29
CA THR A 4 16.70 -9.23 34.92
C THR A 4 15.34 -9.45 34.26
N ASN A 5 14.29 -9.36 35.08
CA ASN A 5 12.90 -9.19 34.67
C ASN A 5 12.79 -8.01 33.70
N HIS A 6 12.78 -8.27 32.39
CA HIS A 6 12.40 -7.27 31.39
C HIS A 6 10.88 -7.10 31.48
N SER A 7 10.49 -6.14 32.32
CA SER A 7 9.13 -5.69 32.57
C SER A 7 8.31 -5.62 31.28
N ARG A 8 7.22 -6.41 31.29
CA ARG A 8 6.11 -6.46 30.32
C ARG A 8 5.35 -5.13 30.11
N THR A 9 5.90 -3.99 30.57
CA THR A 9 5.20 -2.69 30.63
C THR A 9 5.53 -1.76 29.46
N ASN A 10 6.50 -2.08 28.59
CA ASN A 10 6.88 -1.23 27.45
C ASN A 10 6.11 -1.50 26.14
N ALA A 11 5.25 -2.51 26.10
CA ALA A 11 4.57 -2.91 24.87
C ALA A 11 3.55 -1.87 24.34
N LEU A 12 3.17 -0.85 25.14
CA LEU A 12 2.27 0.24 24.72
C LEU A 12 3.01 1.41 24.05
N THR A 13 4.34 1.42 24.05
CA THR A 13 5.18 2.46 23.43
C THR A 13 5.92 1.98 22.19
N ASP A 14 5.85 0.69 21.85
CA ASP A 14 6.55 0.14 20.71
C ASP A 14 5.85 0.55 19.41
N LEU A 15 6.40 1.60 18.78
CA LEU A 15 6.02 2.01 17.44
C LEU A 15 6.56 1.00 16.43
N LEU A 16 5.68 0.51 15.57
CA LEU A 16 6.09 -0.25 14.41
C LEU A 16 6.81 0.66 13.39
N PRO A 17 7.70 0.09 12.55
CA PRO A 17 8.29 0.84 11.45
C PRO A 17 7.23 1.42 10.51
N CYS A 18 7.58 2.48 9.81
CA CYS A 18 6.69 3.13 8.85
C CYS A 18 6.17 2.12 7.82
N PRO A 19 4.84 2.02 7.62
CA PRO A 19 4.26 1.06 6.68
C PRO A 19 4.58 1.38 5.21
N HIS A 20 5.09 2.57 4.91
CA HIS A 20 5.39 3.00 3.54
C HIS A 20 6.86 2.82 3.14
N CYS A 21 7.79 3.11 4.05
CA CYS A 21 9.23 3.10 3.73
C CYS A 21 10.08 2.27 4.71
N GLY A 22 9.48 1.61 5.70
CA GLY A 22 10.18 0.75 6.65
C GLY A 22 11.10 1.45 7.65
N HIS A 23 11.22 2.78 7.61
CA HIS A 23 12.05 3.53 8.54
C HIS A 23 11.39 3.65 9.92
N ALA A 24 12.20 3.94 10.94
CA ALA A 24 11.72 4.15 12.30
C ALA A 24 10.69 5.30 12.36
N ALA A 25 9.67 5.09 13.17
CA ALA A 25 8.66 6.08 13.50
C ALA A 25 9.02 6.75 14.84
N GLN A 26 8.60 8.00 15.01
CA GLN A 26 8.84 8.78 16.22
C GLN A 26 7.58 9.48 16.69
N ILE A 27 7.49 9.73 18.00
CA ILE A 27 6.40 10.49 18.61
C ILE A 27 6.82 11.95 18.72
N MET A 28 5.99 12.83 18.18
CA MET A 28 6.10 14.28 18.27
C MET A 28 5.07 14.80 19.26
N THR A 29 5.51 15.61 20.23
CA THR A 29 4.61 16.27 21.20
C THR A 29 4.15 17.60 20.64
N GLY A 30 2.85 17.88 20.75
CA GLY A 30 2.25 19.09 20.23
C GLY A 30 2.47 20.27 21.16
N ASP A 31 2.58 21.46 20.57
CA ASP A 31 2.61 22.74 21.27
C ASP A 31 1.35 23.58 20.96
N GLY A 32 1.18 24.68 21.69
CA GLY A 32 0.07 25.62 21.52
C GLY A 32 -1.32 24.95 21.50
N PRO A 33 -2.07 25.03 20.37
CA PRO A 33 -3.42 24.46 20.27
C PRO A 33 -3.45 22.92 20.33
N PHE A 34 -2.29 22.26 20.20
CA PHE A 34 -2.15 20.80 20.30
C PHE A 34 -1.48 20.35 21.59
N PHE A 35 -1.31 21.25 22.56
CA PHE A 35 -0.71 20.92 23.85
C PHE A 35 -1.42 19.73 24.52
N GLY A 36 -0.63 18.79 25.04
CA GLY A 36 -1.12 17.55 25.65
C GLY A 36 -1.48 16.46 24.64
N ARG A 37 -1.37 16.72 23.34
CA ARG A 37 -1.55 15.72 22.27
C ARG A 37 -0.21 15.37 21.65
N VAL A 38 -0.16 14.23 20.98
CA VAL A 38 1.00 13.75 20.24
C VAL A 38 0.61 13.30 18.83
N GLN A 39 1.58 13.29 17.95
CA GLN A 39 1.50 12.78 16.59
C GLN A 39 2.59 11.73 16.42
N VAL A 40 2.32 10.64 15.71
CA VAL A 40 3.38 9.72 15.27
C VAL A 40 3.75 10.08 13.84
N GLU A 41 5.03 10.28 13.56
CA GLU A 41 5.53 10.55 12.21
C GLU A 41 6.69 9.63 11.82
N CYS A 42 6.86 9.44 10.51
CA CYS A 42 8.09 8.90 9.95
C CYS A 42 9.04 10.04 9.58
N GLY A 43 10.25 10.04 10.16
CA GLY A 43 11.28 11.04 9.86
C GLY A 43 11.82 10.99 8.42
N SER A 44 11.60 9.89 7.70
CA SER A 44 12.07 9.69 6.32
C SER A 44 11.03 10.17 5.28
N CYS A 45 9.83 9.58 5.26
CA CYS A 45 8.81 9.90 4.25
C CYS A 45 7.77 10.92 4.69
N ARG A 46 7.87 11.48 5.91
CA ARG A 46 6.99 12.51 6.49
C ARG A 46 5.51 12.14 6.60
N ILE A 47 5.18 10.86 6.49
CA ILE A 47 3.83 10.37 6.78
C ILE A 47 3.60 10.41 8.28
N ALA A 48 2.47 10.97 8.69
CA ALA A 48 2.14 11.21 10.08
C ALA A 48 0.66 10.97 10.38
N THR A 49 0.33 10.64 11.63
CA THR A 49 -1.06 10.58 12.11
C THR A 49 -1.62 11.99 12.33
N PHE A 50 -2.88 12.12 12.75
CA PHE A 50 -3.31 13.38 13.38
C PHE A 50 -2.79 13.49 14.83
N TRP A 51 -3.02 14.66 15.43
CA TRP A 51 -2.76 14.93 16.85
C TRP A 51 -3.82 14.24 17.73
N TYR A 52 -3.40 13.24 18.49
CA TYR A 52 -4.24 12.46 19.39
C TYR A 52 -3.61 12.32 20.78
N ASP A 53 -4.35 11.75 21.72
CA ASP A 53 -3.71 11.19 22.92
C ASP A 53 -2.72 10.09 22.53
N GLN A 54 -1.63 9.94 23.28
CA GLN A 54 -0.53 9.03 22.92
C GLN A 54 -0.98 7.60 22.64
N ALA A 55 -1.86 7.04 23.48
CA ALA A 55 -2.36 5.68 23.28
C ALA A 55 -3.15 5.53 21.97
N VAL A 56 -3.88 6.57 21.56
CA VAL A 56 -4.64 6.59 20.30
C VAL A 56 -3.70 6.79 19.12
N ALA A 57 -2.72 7.67 19.23
CA ALA A 57 -1.72 7.90 18.19
C ALA A 57 -0.92 6.62 17.88
N VAL A 58 -0.41 5.94 18.92
CA VAL A 58 0.30 4.65 18.79
C VAL A 58 -0.62 3.58 18.20
N ARG A 59 -1.86 3.46 18.68
CA ARG A 59 -2.83 2.49 18.16
C ARG A 59 -3.13 2.74 16.68
N GLN A 60 -3.31 3.99 16.27
CA GLN A 60 -3.59 4.35 14.87
C GLN A 60 -2.37 4.09 13.98
N TRP A 61 -1.17 4.44 14.44
CA TRP A 61 0.07 4.15 13.71
C TRP A 61 0.29 2.65 13.51
N ASN A 62 0.12 1.88 14.60
CA ASN A 62 0.30 0.43 14.58
C ASN A 62 -0.91 -0.31 14.00
N ARG A 63 -2.00 0.39 13.67
CA ARG A 63 -3.13 -0.20 12.97
C ARG A 63 -2.70 -0.49 11.55
N ARG A 64 -2.17 -1.69 11.37
CA ARG A 64 -2.11 -2.33 10.07
C ARG A 64 -3.56 -2.44 9.63
N VAL A 65 -3.97 -1.62 8.67
CA VAL A 65 -5.11 -2.01 7.83
C VAL A 65 -4.76 -3.42 7.41
N SER A 66 -5.64 -4.38 7.63
CA SER A 66 -5.48 -5.75 7.15
C SER A 66 -5.54 -5.78 5.61
N ALA A 67 -4.71 -4.97 4.95
CA ALA A 67 -3.94 -5.51 3.88
C ALA A 67 -3.25 -6.73 4.50
N SER A 68 -3.56 -7.89 3.95
CA SER A 68 -2.61 -9.00 3.86
C SER A 68 -1.18 -8.46 3.74
N PRO A 69 -0.11 -9.24 3.94
CA PRO A 69 1.07 -8.99 3.12
C PRO A 69 0.56 -9.05 1.67
N VAL A 70 0.10 -7.90 1.15
CA VAL A 70 0.17 -7.59 -0.25
C VAL A 70 1.64 -7.74 -0.43
N GLU A 71 1.98 -8.91 -0.95
CA GLU A 71 3.19 -9.15 -1.68
C GLU A 71 3.64 -7.78 -2.13
N GLN A 72 4.82 -7.36 -1.69
CA GLN A 72 5.61 -6.51 -2.55
C GLN A 72 5.74 -7.35 -3.83
N HIS A 73 4.70 -7.33 -4.67
CA HIS A 73 4.77 -7.61 -6.06
C HIS A 73 5.82 -6.60 -6.45
N GLU A 74 7.05 -7.12 -6.61
CA GLU A 74 8.09 -6.51 -7.41
C GLU A 74 7.36 -5.68 -8.43
N ALA A 75 7.58 -4.36 -8.37
CA ALA A 75 6.89 -3.40 -9.20
C ALA A 75 6.73 -4.03 -10.58
N ALA A 76 5.50 -4.48 -10.89
CA ALA A 76 5.18 -5.14 -12.14
C ALA A 76 5.89 -4.30 -13.20
N PRO A 77 6.83 -4.89 -13.97
CA PRO A 77 7.73 -4.11 -14.82
C PRO A 77 6.85 -3.12 -15.55
N ALA A 78 7.23 -1.84 -15.60
CA ALA A 78 6.33 -0.74 -15.98
C ALA A 78 5.44 -1.03 -17.22
N ASP A 79 5.91 -1.93 -18.09
CA ASP A 79 5.18 -2.63 -19.14
C ASP A 79 3.80 -3.24 -18.74
N GLU A 80 3.65 -3.98 -17.64
CA GLU A 80 2.38 -4.66 -17.30
C GLU A 80 1.28 -3.69 -16.86
N ARG A 81 1.63 -2.66 -16.08
CA ARG A 81 0.67 -1.62 -15.68
C ARG A 81 0.26 -0.75 -16.87
N SER A 82 1.19 -0.49 -17.79
CA SER A 82 0.91 0.16 -19.06
C SER A 82 -0.01 -0.69 -19.95
N VAL A 83 0.17 -2.01 -19.99
CA VAL A 83 -0.69 -2.94 -20.73
C VAL A 83 -2.11 -2.97 -20.15
N LEU A 84 -2.25 -2.95 -18.82
CA LEU A 84 -3.57 -2.91 -18.17
C LEU A 84 -4.31 -1.60 -18.47
N ASN A 85 -3.61 -0.46 -18.37
CA ASN A 85 -4.18 0.85 -18.69
C ASN A 85 -4.61 0.94 -20.16
N LEU A 86 -3.79 0.43 -21.09
CA LEU A 86 -4.12 0.41 -22.52
C LEU A 86 -5.33 -0.50 -22.83
N ALA A 87 -5.49 -1.61 -22.10
CA ALA A 87 -6.68 -2.46 -22.23
C ALA A 87 -7.95 -1.79 -21.69
N ILE A 88 -7.85 -1.01 -20.60
CA ILE A 88 -8.97 -0.22 -20.08
C ILE A 88 -9.38 0.87 -21.07
N GLU A 89 -8.41 1.60 -21.64
CA GLU A 89 -8.66 2.59 -22.70
C GLU A 89 -9.32 1.95 -23.94
N ALA A 90 -8.86 0.76 -24.34
CA ALA A 90 -9.48 0.02 -25.44
C ALA A 90 -10.96 -0.30 -25.18
N LEU A 91 -11.28 -0.82 -23.98
CA LEU A 91 -12.66 -1.15 -23.59
C LEU A 91 -13.55 0.10 -23.55
N GLN A 92 -13.03 1.24 -23.09
CA GLN A 92 -13.73 2.51 -23.10
C GLN A 92 -13.95 3.04 -24.54
N ALA A 93 -12.96 2.90 -25.42
CA ALA A 93 -13.07 3.29 -26.82
C ALA A 93 -14.04 2.39 -27.62
N PHE A 94 -14.21 1.13 -27.22
CA PHE A 94 -15.17 0.22 -27.85
C PHE A 94 -16.61 0.68 -27.65
N ALA A 95 -16.93 1.27 -26.49
CA ALA A 95 -18.28 1.67 -26.10
C ALA A 95 -18.89 2.78 -26.99
N GLY A 96 -18.15 3.34 -27.93
CA GLY A 96 -18.63 4.36 -28.88
C GLY A 96 -18.05 4.25 -30.30
N SER A 97 -17.54 3.09 -30.71
CA SER A 97 -16.91 2.92 -32.04
C SER A 97 -17.84 2.25 -33.05
N ASP A 98 -18.12 2.95 -34.16
CA ASP A 98 -18.90 2.40 -35.29
C ASP A 98 -18.06 1.50 -36.23
N ASP A 99 -16.72 1.54 -36.11
CA ASP A 99 -15.80 0.70 -36.90
C ASP A 99 -15.07 -0.32 -36.02
N PHE A 100 -15.66 -1.51 -35.96
CA PHE A 100 -15.10 -2.66 -35.26
C PHE A 100 -13.74 -3.09 -35.81
N HIS A 101 -13.52 -2.98 -37.13
CA HIS A 101 -12.34 -3.53 -37.79
C HIS A 101 -11.09 -2.70 -37.47
N PHE A 102 -11.23 -1.37 -37.48
CA PHE A 102 -10.18 -0.46 -37.05
C PHE A 102 -9.87 -0.62 -35.55
N TRP A 103 -10.90 -0.66 -34.70
CA TRP A 103 -10.72 -0.85 -33.27
C TRP A 103 -10.01 -2.17 -32.96
N HIS A 104 -10.47 -3.26 -33.57
CA HIS A 104 -9.89 -4.59 -33.38
C HIS A 104 -8.42 -4.60 -33.79
N LYS A 105 -8.05 -4.06 -34.97
CA LYS A 105 -6.65 -4.00 -35.40
C LYS A 105 -5.75 -3.21 -34.44
N LYS A 106 -6.26 -2.10 -33.88
CA LYS A 106 -5.49 -1.22 -33.00
C LYS A 106 -5.31 -1.79 -31.60
N TYR A 107 -6.36 -2.39 -31.04
CA TYR A 107 -6.39 -2.74 -29.61
C TYR A 107 -6.29 -4.24 -29.31
N HIS A 108 -6.59 -5.12 -30.27
CA HIS A 108 -6.52 -6.58 -30.07
C HIS A 108 -5.15 -7.08 -29.56
N PRO A 109 -3.99 -6.60 -30.05
CA PRO A 109 -2.70 -7.04 -29.52
C PRO A 109 -2.50 -6.71 -28.03
N ALA A 110 -2.97 -5.54 -27.58
CA ALA A 110 -2.87 -5.11 -26.20
C ALA A 110 -3.81 -5.92 -25.29
N ILE A 111 -5.04 -6.18 -25.76
CA ILE A 111 -6.03 -7.00 -25.06
C ILE A 111 -5.52 -8.44 -24.89
N GLU A 112 -4.94 -9.04 -25.93
CA GLU A 112 -4.36 -10.39 -25.86
C GLU A 112 -3.15 -10.45 -24.91
N LYS A 113 -2.30 -9.41 -24.91
CA LYS A 113 -1.18 -9.31 -23.96
C LYS A 113 -1.70 -9.22 -22.51
N ALA A 114 -2.69 -8.38 -22.25
CA ALA A 114 -3.33 -8.26 -20.93
C ALA A 114 -3.98 -9.59 -20.49
N ARG A 115 -4.64 -10.30 -21.40
CA ARG A 115 -5.26 -11.60 -21.13
C ARG A 115 -4.23 -12.64 -20.68
N ARG A 116 -3.04 -12.69 -21.32
CA ARG A 116 -1.96 -13.61 -20.94
C ARG A 116 -1.38 -13.30 -19.56
N VAL A 117 -1.17 -12.01 -19.26
CA VAL A 117 -0.70 -11.57 -17.93
C VAL A 117 -1.70 -12.02 -16.86
N LEU A 118 -2.99 -11.77 -17.06
CA LEU A 118 -4.04 -12.17 -16.12
C LEU A 118 -4.17 -13.70 -15.97
N ALA A 119 -3.94 -14.47 -17.04
CA ALA A 119 -3.95 -15.93 -16.97
C ALA A 119 -2.76 -16.45 -16.16
N ALA A 120 -1.55 -15.92 -16.38
CA ALA A 120 -0.36 -16.27 -15.61
C ALA A 120 -0.51 -15.92 -14.12
N SER A 121 -1.13 -14.76 -13.81
CA SER A 121 -1.41 -14.39 -12.41
C SER A 121 -2.43 -15.31 -11.74
N LYS A 122 -3.39 -15.88 -12.47
CA LYS A 122 -4.37 -16.83 -11.91
C LYS A 122 -3.77 -18.20 -11.60
N GLU A 123 -2.77 -18.64 -12.35
CA GLU A 123 -2.07 -19.91 -12.07
C GLU A 123 -1.23 -19.83 -10.79
N ILE A 124 -0.69 -18.64 -10.48
CA ILE A 124 0.04 -18.38 -9.23
C ILE A 124 -0.87 -18.48 -7.99
N ILE A 125 -2.16 -18.13 -8.12
CA ILE A 125 -3.13 -18.13 -7.01
C ILE A 125 -3.70 -19.53 -6.71
N ASN A 126 -3.59 -20.49 -7.65
CA ASN A 126 -4.14 -21.85 -7.49
C ASN A 126 -3.09 -22.90 -7.04
N VAL A 127 -1.92 -22.47 -6.58
CA VAL A 127 -0.94 -23.36 -5.93
C VAL A 127 -1.17 -23.35 -4.42
N GLU A 128 -2.27 -23.95 -3.98
CA GLU A 128 -2.49 -24.43 -2.59
C GLU A 128 -3.13 -25.81 -2.60
#